data_AF-A0A0S0ZPP7-F1
#
_entry.id   AF-A0A0S0ZPP7-F1
#
_cell.length_a   1.000
_cell.length_b   1.000
_cell.length_c   1.000
_cell.angle_alpha   90.00
_cell.angle_beta   90.00
_cell.angle_gamma   90.00
#
_symmetry.space_group_name_H-M   'P 1'
#
loop_
_entity.id
_entity.type
_entity.pdbx_description
1 polymer ?
#
loop_
_entity_poly.entity_id
_entity_poly.type
_entity_poly.pdbx_seq_one_letter_code
_entity_poly.pdbx_strand_id
1 'polypeptide(L)'
;MGKNQEERKTPIIVVKKRRTFSPPSLSEKTDIIAPVFTEQTAESAPAGINSSAVETHIPEAPARKKKKKRHRFPRPSHWTREYTHECVEKIKALFPHLRAEGGGFIPLKIGINNDISAFLAEHPETELTMDEWLCAVSCITSRRVYLQRTAVAGVPRYGLDGHPKGQVSDSEAQSAGRRLATLEQKLLRMQAQQENISGQ
;
A
#
# COMPACT_ATOMS: atom_id res chain seq x y z
N MET A 1 -64.43 -15.44 -9.50
CA MET A 1 -64.12 -14.08 -9.01
C MET A 1 -63.41 -14.18 -7.66
N GLY A 2 -62.37 -13.37 -7.42
CA GLY A 2 -61.63 -13.19 -6.15
C GLY A 2 -60.31 -13.98 -6.07
N LYS A 3 -59.15 -13.50 -6.54
CA LYS A 3 -58.22 -12.45 -6.06
C LYS A 3 -57.51 -12.77 -4.73
N ASN A 4 -56.20 -13.10 -4.85
CA ASN A 4 -55.02 -12.76 -4.01
C ASN A 4 -55.10 -13.01 -2.48
N GLN A 5 -54.05 -13.52 -1.82
CA GLN A 5 -52.85 -12.73 -1.51
C GLN A 5 -51.64 -13.61 -1.17
N GLU A 6 -50.53 -13.30 -1.84
CA GLU A 6 -49.18 -13.77 -1.60
C GLU A 6 -48.60 -13.00 -0.40
N GLU A 7 -48.25 -13.70 0.68
CA GLU A 7 -47.56 -13.13 1.84
C GLU A 7 -46.16 -12.65 1.44
N ARG A 8 -46.05 -11.37 1.12
CA ARG A 8 -44.75 -10.70 0.97
C ARG A 8 -44.14 -10.51 2.35
N LYS A 9 -43.11 -11.30 2.67
CA LYS A 9 -42.21 -11.05 3.80
C LYS A 9 -41.61 -9.65 3.68
N THR A 10 -41.89 -8.81 4.66
CA THR A 10 -41.31 -7.47 4.81
C THR A 10 -39.82 -7.57 5.13
N PRO A 11 -38.95 -6.78 4.47
CA PRO A 11 -37.55 -6.72 4.84
C PRO A 11 -37.39 -5.97 6.17
N ILE A 12 -36.73 -6.60 7.14
CA ILE A 12 -36.37 -5.99 8.41
C ILE A 12 -35.20 -5.02 8.16
N ILE A 13 -35.49 -3.72 8.23
CA ILE A 13 -34.49 -2.66 8.12
C ILE A 13 -33.82 -2.49 9.49
N VAL A 14 -32.58 -2.99 9.62
CA VAL A 14 -31.74 -2.74 10.81
C VAL A 14 -31.10 -1.36 10.71
N VAL A 15 -31.61 -0.41 11.49
CA VAL A 15 -31.02 0.91 11.64
C VAL A 15 -29.79 0.80 12.55
N LYS A 16 -28.59 0.94 11.96
CA LYS A 16 -27.34 1.02 12.72
C LYS A 16 -27.29 2.37 13.44
N LYS A 17 -27.56 2.36 14.75
CA LYS A 17 -27.43 3.52 15.65
C LYS A 17 -26.02 4.11 15.53
N ARG A 18 -25.89 5.28 14.91
CA ARG A 18 -24.64 6.04 14.94
C ARG A 18 -24.43 6.54 16.36
N ARG A 19 -23.26 6.23 16.93
CA ARG A 19 -22.79 6.86 18.17
C ARG A 19 -22.56 8.35 17.85
N THR A 20 -23.31 9.22 18.52
CA THR A 20 -23.08 10.66 18.49
C THR A 20 -21.67 10.92 19.04
N PHE A 21 -20.74 11.29 18.17
CA PHE A 21 -19.44 11.80 18.59
C PHE A 21 -19.61 13.31 18.73
N SER A 22 -19.85 13.77 19.95
CA SER A 22 -19.76 15.19 20.26
C SER A 22 -18.29 15.61 20.08
N PRO A 23 -18.00 16.67 19.29
CA PRO A 23 -16.66 17.24 19.29
C PRO A 23 -16.43 17.98 20.62
N PRO A 24 -15.26 17.90 21.26
CA PRO A 24 -14.92 18.82 22.34
C PRO A 24 -14.77 20.23 21.76
N SER A 25 -15.61 21.15 22.22
CA SER A 25 -15.52 22.58 21.95
C SER A 25 -14.43 23.23 22.80
N LEU A 26 -13.58 23.99 22.09
CA LEU A 26 -12.63 25.04 22.45
C LEU A 26 -12.49 25.46 23.93
N SER A 27 -11.24 25.55 24.38
CA SER A 27 -10.82 26.62 25.30
C SER A 27 -9.41 27.09 24.93
N GLU A 28 -9.32 28.40 24.76
CA GLU A 28 -8.17 29.22 24.39
C GLU A 28 -7.00 29.12 25.38
N LYS A 29 -5.77 29.14 24.84
CA LYS A 29 -4.71 29.99 25.37
C LYS A 29 -3.63 30.23 24.31
N THR A 30 -3.58 31.48 23.86
CA THR A 30 -2.43 32.34 23.49
C THR A 30 -1.03 31.69 23.61
N ASP A 31 -0.05 31.92 22.74
CA ASP A 31 0.47 33.18 22.16
C ASP A 31 1.22 32.86 20.85
N ILE A 32 0.90 33.49 19.71
CA ILE A 32 1.65 34.61 19.09
C ILE A 32 3.17 34.51 19.28
N ILE A 33 3.93 33.98 18.29
CA ILE A 33 5.18 34.60 17.77
C ILE A 33 5.42 34.15 16.31
N ALA A 34 5.21 35.08 15.37
CA ALA A 34 6.02 35.31 14.16
C ALA A 34 5.93 36.84 13.92
N PRO A 35 6.86 37.52 13.21
CA PRO A 35 8.02 37.07 12.45
C PRO A 35 9.32 37.89 12.76
N VAL A 36 10.51 37.44 12.36
CA VAL A 36 11.65 38.36 12.14
C VAL A 36 12.34 38.04 10.83
N PHE A 37 12.22 39.01 9.93
CA PHE A 37 13.00 39.31 8.75
C PHE A 37 14.50 39.41 9.09
N THR A 38 15.35 38.77 8.29
CA THR A 38 16.68 39.32 7.99
C THR A 38 16.83 39.37 6.49
N GLU A 39 16.47 40.54 5.97
CA GLU A 39 16.91 41.08 4.70
C GLU A 39 18.43 41.31 4.81
N GLN A 40 19.21 40.72 3.90
CA GLN A 40 20.56 41.20 3.64
C GLN A 40 20.67 41.52 2.15
N THR A 41 20.35 42.78 1.88
CA THR A 41 20.63 43.53 0.66
C THR A 41 22.15 43.65 0.49
N ALA A 42 22.65 43.20 -0.65
CA ALA A 42 23.83 43.77 -1.28
C ALA A 42 23.49 43.97 -2.76
N GLU A 43 23.24 45.23 -3.07
CA GLU A 43 22.91 45.80 -4.36
C GLU A 43 24.16 45.92 -5.24
N SER A 44 24.08 45.47 -6.49
CA SER A 44 24.71 46.17 -7.61
C SER A 44 23.99 45.79 -8.90
N ALA A 45 23.40 46.83 -9.51
CA ALA A 45 22.56 46.80 -10.69
C ALA A 45 23.40 47.04 -11.98
N PRO A 46 22.83 47.43 -13.14
CA PRO A 46 22.68 46.53 -14.29
C PRO A 46 23.30 47.06 -15.61
N ALA A 47 23.67 46.16 -16.51
CA ALA A 47 23.89 46.46 -17.94
C ALA A 47 23.58 45.14 -18.67
N GLY A 48 22.60 45.04 -19.57
CA GLY A 48 22.45 45.82 -20.78
C GLY A 48 22.07 44.79 -21.86
N ILE A 49 20.76 44.65 -22.03
CA ILE A 49 20.05 44.13 -23.22
C ILE A 49 20.90 43.94 -24.46
N ASN A 50 20.88 42.71 -25.00
CA ASN A 50 20.88 42.45 -26.44
C ASN A 50 19.95 41.26 -26.69
N SER A 51 18.72 41.56 -27.13
CA SER A 51 17.80 40.59 -27.70
C SER A 51 18.37 40.03 -29.00
N SER A 52 18.43 38.72 -29.13
CA SER A 52 18.48 38.06 -30.45
C SER A 52 17.51 36.90 -30.45
N ALA A 53 16.42 37.11 -31.19
CA ALA A 53 15.39 36.12 -31.46
C ALA A 53 15.82 35.27 -32.64
N VAL A 54 15.98 33.96 -32.46
CA VAL A 54 15.90 32.97 -33.54
C VAL A 54 15.27 31.68 -32.98
N GLU A 55 14.00 31.52 -33.34
CA GLU A 55 13.45 30.30 -33.95
C GLU A 55 13.44 28.99 -33.13
N THR A 56 12.24 28.74 -32.59
CA THR A 56 11.57 27.45 -32.44
C THR A 56 12.27 26.25 -33.10
N HIS A 57 12.88 25.39 -32.28
CA HIS A 57 12.70 23.95 -32.48
C HIS A 57 12.48 23.30 -31.12
N ILE A 58 11.23 22.88 -30.91
CA ILE A 58 10.90 21.93 -29.85
C ILE A 58 11.58 20.63 -30.27
N PRO A 59 12.52 20.05 -29.49
CA PRO A 59 12.92 18.68 -29.75
C PRO A 59 11.69 17.80 -29.49
N GLU A 60 11.12 17.33 -30.59
CA GLU A 60 10.07 16.33 -30.64
C GLU A 60 10.43 15.20 -29.68
N ALA A 61 9.63 15.08 -28.62
CA ALA A 61 9.83 14.09 -27.58
C ALA A 61 9.88 12.70 -28.23
N PRO A 62 10.96 11.91 -28.02
CA PRO A 62 11.05 10.59 -28.64
C PRO A 62 9.86 9.76 -28.18
N ALA A 63 9.10 9.28 -29.16
CA ALA A 63 7.90 8.48 -29.01
C ALA A 63 8.07 7.50 -27.85
N ARG A 64 7.25 7.69 -26.79
CA ARG A 64 7.16 6.77 -25.65
C ARG A 64 6.91 5.36 -26.18
N LYS A 65 7.97 4.57 -26.34
CA LYS A 65 7.85 3.12 -26.51
C LYS A 65 6.97 2.64 -25.36
N LYS A 66 5.77 2.14 -25.68
CA LYS A 66 4.87 1.52 -24.69
C LYS A 66 5.73 0.49 -23.96
N LYS A 67 6.14 0.80 -22.73
CA LYS A 67 6.88 -0.14 -21.89
C LYS A 67 6.05 -1.40 -21.88
N LYS A 68 6.56 -2.48 -22.49
CA LYS A 68 5.96 -3.81 -22.48
C LYS A 68 5.59 -4.04 -21.02
N LYS A 69 4.28 -4.09 -20.73
CA LYS A 69 3.76 -4.28 -19.37
C LYS A 69 4.53 -5.48 -18.85
N ARG A 70 5.47 -5.30 -17.91
CA ARG A 70 6.21 -6.43 -17.36
C ARG A 70 5.12 -7.38 -16.90
N HIS A 71 5.00 -8.52 -17.57
CA HIS A 71 4.05 -9.55 -17.17
C HIS A 71 4.50 -9.91 -15.76
N ARG A 72 3.84 -9.33 -14.76
CA ARG A 72 3.79 -9.96 -13.45
C ARG A 72 3.26 -11.34 -13.79
N PHE A 73 4.05 -12.38 -13.52
CA PHE A 73 3.65 -13.75 -13.76
C PHE A 73 2.19 -13.89 -13.31
N PRO A 74 1.29 -14.31 -14.20
CA PRO A 74 -0.12 -14.39 -13.87
C PRO A 74 -0.24 -15.24 -12.60
N ARG A 75 -1.02 -14.74 -11.62
CA ARG A 75 -1.28 -15.53 -10.42
C ARG A 75 -1.92 -16.85 -10.88
N PRO A 76 -1.54 -17.98 -10.28
CA PRO A 76 -2.23 -19.25 -10.50
C PRO A 76 -3.74 -19.06 -10.35
N SER A 77 -4.51 -19.69 -11.23
CA SER A 77 -5.97 -19.52 -11.30
C SER A 77 -6.68 -19.99 -10.02
N HIS A 78 -6.10 -20.95 -9.30
CA HIS A 78 -6.64 -21.48 -8.06
C HIS A 78 -6.41 -20.57 -6.84
N TRP A 79 -5.61 -19.50 -6.96
CA TRP A 79 -5.42 -18.51 -5.90
C TRP A 79 -6.63 -17.56 -5.79
N THR A 80 -7.76 -18.12 -5.35
CA THR A 80 -8.98 -17.36 -5.05
C THR A 80 -8.79 -16.47 -3.83
N ARG A 81 -9.73 -15.55 -3.59
CA ARG A 81 -9.69 -14.65 -2.44
C ARG A 81 -9.81 -15.42 -1.13
N GLU A 82 -10.66 -16.44 -1.12
CA GLU A 82 -10.95 -17.30 0.03
C GLU A 82 -9.73 -18.15 0.35
N TYR A 83 -9.16 -18.80 -0.66
CA TYR A 83 -7.91 -19.56 -0.53
C TYR A 83 -6.76 -18.68 -0.03
N THR A 84 -6.58 -17.49 -0.61
CA THR A 84 -5.56 -16.53 -0.16
C THR A 84 -5.76 -16.13 1.30
N HIS A 85 -7.00 -15.94 1.73
CA HIS A 85 -7.30 -15.59 3.11
C HIS A 85 -6.94 -16.72 4.07
N GLU A 86 -7.34 -17.95 3.75
CA GLU A 86 -6.99 -19.14 4.53
C GLU A 86 -5.47 -19.31 4.64
N CYS A 87 -4.73 -19.20 3.54
CA CYS A 87 -3.26 -19.27 3.55
C CYS A 87 -2.64 -18.22 4.49
N VAL A 88 -3.17 -16.99 4.49
CA VAL A 88 -2.67 -15.92 5.37
C VAL A 88 -3.01 -16.20 6.84
N GLU A 89 -4.18 -16.74 7.15
CA GLU A 89 -4.52 -17.14 8.53
C GLU A 89 -3.63 -18.28 9.03
N LYS A 90 -3.36 -19.29 8.20
CA LYS A 90 -2.40 -20.36 8.53
C LYS A 90 -1.02 -19.78 8.87
N ILE A 91 -0.49 -18.88 8.05
CA ILE A 91 0.81 -18.23 8.34
C ILE A 91 0.76 -17.44 9.65
N LYS A 92 -0.33 -16.74 9.95
CA LYS A 92 -0.47 -16.00 11.22
C LYS A 92 -0.43 -16.93 12.43
N ALA A 93 -1.04 -18.10 12.32
CA ALA A 93 -1.06 -19.10 13.38
C ALA A 93 0.32 -19.73 13.58
N LEU A 94 1.02 -20.07 12.50
CA LEU A 94 2.33 -20.71 12.54
C LEU A 94 3.48 -19.76 12.91
N PHE A 95 3.43 -18.52 12.39
CA PHE A 95 4.49 -17.53 12.56
C PHE A 95 3.95 -16.23 13.18
N PRO A 96 3.47 -16.27 14.44
CA PRO A 96 2.88 -15.10 15.10
C PRO A 96 3.90 -13.97 15.27
N HIS A 97 5.20 -14.30 15.41
CA HIS A 97 6.29 -13.33 15.54
C HIS A 97 6.52 -12.49 14.26
N LEU A 98 6.04 -12.94 13.09
CA LEU A 98 6.12 -12.14 11.85
C LEU A 98 5.06 -11.03 11.79
N ARG A 99 4.17 -10.96 12.79
CA ARG A 99 3.13 -9.92 12.88
C ARG A 99 3.69 -8.66 13.48
N ALA A 100 3.39 -7.54 12.83
CA ALA A 100 3.73 -6.23 13.35
C ALA A 100 2.65 -5.73 14.33
N GLU A 101 3.06 -4.99 15.36
CA GLU A 101 2.15 -4.39 16.37
C GLU A 101 1.10 -3.47 15.73
N GLY A 102 1.47 -2.70 14.70
CA GLY A 102 0.56 -1.88 13.89
C GLY A 102 -0.25 -2.66 12.84
N GLY A 103 -0.36 -3.98 12.97
CA GLY A 103 -1.04 -4.86 12.03
C GLY A 103 -0.25 -5.16 10.75
N GLY A 104 -0.67 -6.20 10.03
CA GLY A 104 0.07 -6.71 8.87
C GLY A 104 1.32 -7.47 9.29
N PHE A 105 2.30 -7.55 8.38
CA PHE A 105 3.54 -8.31 8.58
C PHE A 105 4.75 -7.36 8.62
N ILE A 106 5.79 -7.79 9.33
CA ILE A 106 7.11 -7.17 9.32
C ILE A 106 7.87 -7.53 8.03
N PRO A 107 8.88 -6.75 7.60
CA PRO A 107 9.69 -7.08 6.43
C PRO A 107 10.35 -8.44 6.56
N LEU A 108 10.17 -9.30 5.57
CA LEU A 108 10.68 -10.66 5.58
C LEU A 108 12.14 -10.72 5.12
N LYS A 109 12.92 -11.66 5.67
CA LYS A 109 14.30 -11.98 5.23
C LYS A 109 14.32 -12.27 3.72
N ILE A 110 15.40 -11.84 3.06
CA ILE A 110 15.63 -12.19 1.65
C ILE A 110 15.94 -13.69 1.55
N GLY A 111 15.26 -14.38 0.64
CA GLY A 111 15.41 -15.84 0.51
C GLY A 111 14.66 -16.66 1.57
N ILE A 112 13.72 -16.06 2.32
CA ILE A 112 12.90 -16.75 3.34
C ILE A 112 12.16 -17.98 2.82
N ASN A 113 11.93 -18.07 1.50
CA ASN A 113 11.33 -19.27 0.88
C ASN A 113 12.18 -20.53 1.08
N ASN A 114 13.52 -20.39 1.12
CA ASN A 114 14.41 -21.52 1.36
C ASN A 114 14.31 -21.98 2.82
N ASP A 115 14.21 -21.02 3.75
CA ASP A 115 14.02 -21.31 5.17
C ASP A 115 12.67 -22.04 5.40
N ILE A 116 11.61 -21.66 4.66
CA ILE A 116 10.33 -22.37 4.71
C ILE A 116 10.44 -23.78 4.16
N SER A 117 11.16 -23.97 3.06
CA SER A 117 11.37 -25.31 2.51
C SER A 117 12.10 -26.22 3.50
N ALA A 118 13.07 -25.70 4.25
CA ALA A 118 13.71 -26.42 5.34
C ALA A 118 12.75 -26.70 6.51
N PHE A 119 11.99 -25.68 6.94
CA PHE A 119 11.00 -25.82 8.00
C PHE A 119 9.94 -26.90 7.70
N LEU A 120 9.44 -26.95 6.46
CA LEU A 120 8.46 -27.96 6.03
C LEU A 120 9.06 -29.37 5.97
N ALA A 121 10.37 -29.51 5.75
CA ALA A 121 11.05 -30.80 5.79
C ALA A 121 11.25 -31.30 7.22
N GLU A 122 11.46 -30.39 8.17
CA GLU A 122 11.63 -30.69 9.60
C GLU A 122 10.28 -30.92 10.32
N HIS A 123 9.21 -30.30 9.83
CA HIS A 123 7.87 -30.35 10.41
C HIS A 123 6.80 -30.84 9.42
N PRO A 124 6.85 -32.12 8.99
CA PRO A 124 5.88 -32.69 8.05
C PRO A 124 4.44 -32.73 8.59
N GLU A 125 4.26 -32.61 9.91
CA GLU A 125 2.97 -32.48 10.58
C GLU A 125 2.29 -31.12 10.32
N THR A 126 3.02 -30.14 9.82
CA THR A 126 2.48 -28.81 9.55
C THR A 126 1.58 -28.84 8.33
N GLU A 127 0.32 -28.41 8.47
CA GLU A 127 -0.66 -28.28 7.37
C GLU A 127 -0.37 -27.11 6.39
N LEU A 128 0.89 -26.71 6.26
CA LEU A 128 1.33 -25.64 5.36
C LEU A 128 2.10 -26.25 4.20
N THR A 129 1.63 -26.00 2.99
CA THR A 129 2.32 -26.37 1.77
C THR A 129 3.12 -25.18 1.22
N MET A 130 4.10 -25.47 0.35
CA MET A 130 4.89 -24.41 -0.28
C MET A 130 4.04 -23.50 -1.18
N ASP A 131 2.98 -24.02 -1.82
CA ASP A 131 2.07 -23.20 -2.64
C ASP A 131 1.25 -22.22 -1.78
N GLU A 132 0.73 -22.69 -0.63
CA GLU A 132 0.02 -21.84 0.32
C GLU A 132 0.91 -20.72 0.86
N TRP A 133 2.17 -21.06 1.19
CA TRP A 133 3.17 -20.08 1.58
C TRP A 133 3.37 -19.01 0.49
N LEU A 134 3.60 -19.44 -0.76
CA LEU A 134 3.82 -18.52 -1.88
C LEU A 134 2.59 -17.64 -2.17
N CYS A 135 1.38 -18.22 -2.07
CA CYS A 135 0.11 -17.51 -2.20
C CYS A 135 0.00 -16.38 -1.16
N ALA A 136 0.20 -16.73 0.10
CA ALA A 136 0.10 -15.79 1.20
C ALA A 136 1.20 -14.74 1.17
N VAL A 137 2.48 -15.09 0.93
CA VAL A 137 3.57 -14.12 0.80
C VAL A 137 3.33 -13.17 -0.38
N SER A 138 2.81 -13.66 -1.50
CA SER A 138 2.42 -12.81 -2.64
C SER A 138 1.33 -11.81 -2.24
N CYS A 139 0.36 -12.22 -1.41
CA CYS A 139 -0.64 -11.32 -0.84
C CYS A 139 0.00 -10.30 0.13
N ILE A 140 0.72 -10.78 1.14
CA ILE A 140 1.35 -9.99 2.20
C ILE A 140 2.26 -8.90 1.62
N THR A 141 3.19 -9.28 0.75
CA THR A 141 4.19 -8.37 0.15
C THR A 141 3.61 -7.41 -0.90
N SER A 142 2.32 -7.54 -1.21
CA SER A 142 1.58 -6.62 -2.08
C SER A 142 0.68 -5.65 -1.32
N ARG A 143 0.46 -5.87 -0.02
CA ARG A 143 -0.37 -5.01 0.81
C ARG A 143 0.29 -3.65 1.02
N ARG A 144 -0.55 -2.61 1.07
CA ARG A 144 -0.14 -1.21 1.32
C ARG A 144 0.75 -1.10 2.56
N VAL A 145 0.32 -1.69 3.68
CA VAL A 145 1.03 -1.62 4.97
C VAL A 145 2.44 -2.24 4.89
N TYR A 146 2.59 -3.37 4.18
CA TYR A 146 3.90 -3.98 3.98
C TYR A 146 4.81 -3.11 3.10
N LEU A 147 4.26 -2.51 2.05
CA LEU A 147 4.99 -1.61 1.16
C LEU A 147 5.42 -0.32 1.88
N GLN A 148 4.61 0.21 2.79
CA GLN A 148 4.97 1.37 3.61
C GLN A 148 6.19 1.09 4.49
N ARG A 149 6.23 -0.08 5.14
CA ARG A 149 7.38 -0.48 5.98
C ARG A 149 8.64 -0.73 5.15
N THR A 150 8.48 -1.35 3.99
CA THR A 150 9.60 -1.66 3.10
C THR A 150 10.02 -0.49 2.21
N ALA A 151 9.34 0.66 2.26
CA ALA A 151 9.72 1.88 1.55
C ALA A 151 10.77 2.72 2.29
N VAL A 152 11.21 2.28 3.47
CA VAL A 152 12.25 2.94 4.27
C VAL A 152 13.50 2.04 4.29
N ALA A 153 14.64 2.60 3.90
CA ALA A 153 15.92 1.90 3.92
C ALA A 153 16.41 1.69 5.36
N GLY A 154 17.22 0.65 5.57
CA GLY A 154 17.76 0.29 6.89
C GLY A 154 16.77 -0.42 7.81
N VAL A 155 15.49 -0.57 7.41
CA VAL A 155 14.51 -1.31 8.24
C VAL A 155 14.94 -2.78 8.36
N PRO A 156 14.99 -3.35 9.57
CA PRO A 156 15.36 -4.74 9.77
C PRO A 156 14.40 -5.69 9.06
N ARG A 157 14.96 -6.76 8.51
CA ARG A 157 14.21 -7.89 7.97
C ARG A 157 14.25 -9.05 8.95
N TYR A 158 13.21 -9.84 9.02
CA TYR A 158 13.08 -10.89 10.03
C TYR A 158 13.00 -12.27 9.40
N GLY A 159 13.67 -13.23 10.03
CA GLY A 159 13.58 -14.65 9.70
C GLY A 159 12.33 -15.30 10.32
N LEU A 160 12.16 -16.60 10.04
CA LEU A 160 11.11 -17.44 10.65
C LEU A 160 11.29 -17.70 12.14
N ASP A 161 12.43 -17.29 12.69
CA ASP A 161 12.76 -17.34 14.10
C ASP A 161 12.35 -16.04 14.83
N GLY A 162 11.85 -15.04 14.10
CA GLY A 162 11.54 -13.71 14.65
C GLY A 162 12.77 -12.84 14.92
N HIS A 163 13.96 -13.25 14.48
CA HIS A 163 15.19 -12.48 14.68
C HIS A 163 15.53 -11.64 13.45
N PRO A 164 16.18 -10.48 13.62
CA PRO A 164 16.63 -9.67 12.51
C PRO A 164 17.73 -10.39 11.71
N LYS A 165 17.50 -10.54 10.40
CA LYS A 165 18.37 -11.19 9.41
C LYS A 165 18.50 -10.26 8.19
N GLY A 166 19.34 -9.23 8.35
CA GLY A 166 19.60 -8.22 7.34
C GLY A 166 18.62 -7.04 7.39
N GLN A 167 18.68 -6.17 6.38
CA GLN A 167 17.93 -4.93 6.33
C GLN A 167 17.44 -4.62 4.91
N VAL A 168 16.48 -3.71 4.79
CA VAL A 168 16.00 -3.18 3.51
C VAL A 168 17.07 -2.26 2.91
N SER A 169 17.51 -2.55 1.69
CA SER A 169 18.44 -1.68 0.97
C SER A 169 17.74 -0.46 0.35
N ASP A 170 18.50 0.58 0.00
CA ASP A 170 17.96 1.78 -0.67
C ASP A 170 17.21 1.46 -1.97
N SER A 171 17.75 0.53 -2.75
CA SER A 171 17.14 0.11 -4.02
C SER A 171 15.77 -0.54 -3.83
N GLU A 172 15.63 -1.33 -2.76
CA GLU A 172 14.38 -1.99 -2.38
C GLU A 172 13.38 -0.98 -1.82
N ALA A 173 13.84 -0.06 -0.97
CA ALA A 173 13.04 1.03 -0.44
C ALA A 173 12.42 1.89 -1.55
N GLN A 174 13.24 2.30 -2.52
CA GLN A 174 12.76 3.02 -3.70
C GLN A 174 11.78 2.18 -4.53
N SER A 175 12.04 0.88 -4.68
CA SER A 175 11.16 -0.04 -5.42
C SER A 175 9.80 -0.20 -4.75
N ALA A 176 9.77 -0.36 -3.42
CA ALA A 176 8.56 -0.42 -2.62
C ALA A 176 7.78 0.90 -2.69
N GLY A 177 8.47 2.04 -2.59
CA GLY A 177 7.87 3.38 -2.74
C GLY A 177 7.16 3.56 -4.08
N ARG A 178 7.80 3.17 -5.19
CA ARG A 178 7.17 3.21 -6.53
C ARG A 178 5.91 2.33 -6.62
N ARG A 179 5.95 1.14 -6.02
CA ARG A 179 4.79 0.24 -5.98
C ARG A 179 3.65 0.80 -5.13
N LEU A 180 3.99 1.41 -4.00
CA LEU A 180 3.03 2.05 -3.10
C LEU A 180 2.32 3.20 -3.81
N ALA A 181 3.07 4.12 -4.43
CA ALA A 181 2.50 5.24 -5.18
C ALA A 181 1.56 4.77 -6.31
N THR A 182 1.92 3.70 -7.02
CA THR A 182 1.05 3.10 -8.05
C THR A 182 -0.25 2.53 -7.46
N LEU A 183 -0.18 1.94 -6.27
CA LEU A 183 -1.35 1.39 -5.58
C LEU A 183 -2.28 2.50 -5.11
N GLU A 184 -1.73 3.56 -4.51
CA GLU A 184 -2.50 4.71 -4.03
C GLU A 184 -3.17 5.46 -5.18
N GLN A 185 -2.46 5.66 -6.30
CA GLN A 185 -3.06 6.25 -7.50
C GLN A 185 -4.24 5.42 -8.04
N LYS A 186 -4.15 4.09 -8.02
CA LYS A 186 -5.26 3.23 -8.43
C LYS A 186 -6.45 3.33 -7.50
N LEU A 187 -6.21 3.38 -6.19
CA LEU A 187 -7.26 3.53 -5.19
C LEU A 187 -8.02 4.85 -5.38
N LEU A 188 -7.30 5.95 -5.58
CA LEU A 188 -7.90 7.27 -5.86
C LEU A 188 -8.76 7.25 -7.13
N ARG A 189 -8.30 6.60 -8.20
CA ARG A 189 -9.08 6.46 -9.43
C ARG A 189 -10.37 5.66 -9.23
N MET A 190 -10.30 4.56 -8.47
CA MET A 190 -11.48 3.76 -8.16
C MET A 190 -12.48 4.54 -7.32
N GLN A 191 -12.00 5.29 -6.33
CA GLN A 191 -12.84 6.15 -5.50
C GLN A 191 -13.54 7.23 -6.33
N ALA A 192 -12.80 7.93 -7.19
CA ALA A 192 -13.38 8.94 -8.08
C ALA A 192 -14.43 8.36 -9.04
N GLN A 193 -14.22 7.14 -9.54
CA GLN A 193 -15.21 6.44 -10.36
C GLN A 193 -16.47 6.06 -9.56
N GLN A 194 -16.30 5.57 -8.33
CA GLN A 194 -17.41 5.22 -7.45
C GLN A 194 -18.26 6.45 -7.09
N GLU A 195 -17.62 7.59 -6.79
CA GLU A 195 -18.29 8.86 -6.49
C GLU A 195 -19.04 9.40 -7.72
N ASN A 196 -18.46 9.27 -8.92
CA ASN A 196 -19.13 9.65 -10.17
C ASN A 196 -20.39 8.81 -10.45
N ILE A 197 -20.35 7.49 -10.15
CA ILE A 197 -21.49 6.58 -10.33
C ILE A 197 -22.58 6.82 -9.27
N SER A 198 -22.21 7.16 -8.03
CA SER A 198 -23.17 7.36 -6.93
C SER A 198 -23.80 8.77 -6.92
N GLY A 199 -23.26 9.70 -7.71
CA GLY A 199 -23.76 11.08 -7.83
C GLY A 199 -24.76 11.30 -8.98
N GLN A 200 -25.11 10.24 -9.72
CA GLN A 200 -26.18 10.22 -10.73
C GLN A 200 -27.40 9.49 -10.17
#